data_AF-A0A2S9YY83-F1
#
_entry.id   AF-A0A2S9YY83-F1
#
_cell.length_a   1.000
_cell.length_b   1.000
_cell.length_c   1.000
_cell.angle_alpha   90.00
_cell.angle_beta   90.00
_cell.angle_gamma   90.00
#
_symmetry.space_group_name_H-M   'P 1'
#
loop_
_entity.id
_entity.type
_entity.pdbx_description
1 polymer ?
#
loop_
_entity_poly.entity_id
_entity_poly.type
_entity_poly.pdbx_seq_one_letter_code
_entity_poly.pdbx_strand_id
1 'polypeptide(L)'
;MILLLFQVACEGEDPSSDPFADAIVEFAPADESNFNHDRLPAVVLGAPGGLYDVASLGCEGSIVLEFDAPGIVDGPGVDLIVFENPFTEQFPEPGEVSVSDDGINWWVFPCDPVALVGCAGVTPTLALPGSGIDPTDPAQAGGDGFDLSALADAPARVEFVRIRDRSREHWEPLGGLSYCDPGNQGAGGFDLDAIASVH
;
A
#
# COMPACT_ATOMS: atom_id res chain seq x y z
N MET A 1 42.80 -35.70 19.77
CA MET A 1 42.21 -34.39 20.09
C MET A 1 41.61 -33.87 18.79
N ILE A 2 40.32 -34.14 18.57
CA ILE A 2 39.60 -33.74 17.36
C ILE A 2 39.09 -32.33 17.61
N LEU A 3 39.61 -31.37 16.84
CA LEU A 3 39.23 -29.97 16.91
C LEU A 3 37.90 -29.81 16.14
N LEU A 4 36.78 -29.66 16.85
CA LEU A 4 35.53 -29.22 16.24
C LEU A 4 35.64 -27.73 15.92
N LEU A 5 35.64 -27.39 14.64
CA LEU A 5 35.41 -26.04 14.15
C LEU A 5 33.91 -25.78 14.19
N PHE A 6 33.47 -24.93 15.11
CA PHE A 6 32.14 -24.32 15.04
C PHE A 6 32.14 -23.32 13.88
N GLN A 7 31.44 -23.65 12.79
CA GLN A 7 31.06 -22.65 11.81
C GLN A 7 29.93 -21.82 12.45
N VAL A 8 30.26 -20.59 12.81
CA VAL A 8 29.25 -19.54 12.95
C VAL A 8 28.78 -19.25 11.53
N ALA A 9 27.58 -19.70 11.21
CA ALA A 9 26.89 -19.21 10.03
C ALA A 9 26.52 -17.76 10.32
N CYS A 10 27.06 -16.82 9.52
CA CYS A 10 26.40 -15.54 9.37
C CYS A 10 25.08 -15.85 8.65
N GLU A 11 23.95 -15.63 9.30
CA GLU A 11 22.67 -15.48 8.61
C GLU A 11 22.87 -14.33 7.62
N GLY A 12 22.95 -14.65 6.33
CA GLY A 12 22.82 -13.65 5.29
C GLY A 12 21.35 -13.21 5.29
N GLU A 13 21.11 -11.91 5.16
CA GLU A 13 19.77 -11.40 4.89
C GLU A 13 19.20 -12.17 3.69
N ASP A 14 18.07 -12.83 3.92
CA ASP A 14 17.35 -13.51 2.87
C ASP A 14 16.83 -12.44 1.91
N PRO A 15 17.24 -12.41 0.63
CA PRO A 15 16.73 -11.44 -0.33
C PRO A 15 15.22 -11.57 -0.59
N SER A 16 14.52 -12.56 0.01
CA SER A 16 13.06 -12.71 0.02
C SER A 16 12.38 -12.08 1.26
N SER A 17 13.07 -11.21 1.99
CA SER A 17 12.57 -10.59 3.22
C SER A 17 12.68 -9.06 3.12
N ASP A 18 12.33 -8.49 1.97
CA ASP A 18 12.09 -7.06 1.92
C ASP A 18 10.71 -6.74 2.53
N PRO A 19 10.47 -5.50 2.99
CA PRO A 19 9.24 -5.17 3.68
C PRO A 19 8.09 -4.86 2.69
N PHE A 20 8.21 -5.13 1.39
CA PHE A 20 7.22 -4.74 0.39
C PHE A 20 6.37 -5.92 -0.08
N ALA A 21 5.31 -5.64 -0.82
CA ALA A 21 4.48 -6.69 -1.41
C ALA A 21 5.27 -7.50 -2.45
N ASP A 22 5.04 -8.80 -2.48
CA ASP A 22 5.76 -9.75 -3.34
C ASP A 22 4.99 -10.14 -4.61
N ALA A 23 3.66 -10.02 -4.59
CA ALA A 23 2.83 -10.35 -5.75
C ALA A 23 1.52 -9.54 -5.83
N ILE A 24 1.00 -9.42 -7.06
CA ILE A 24 -0.37 -8.98 -7.33
C ILE A 24 -1.22 -10.23 -7.52
N VAL A 25 -2.19 -10.45 -6.63
CA VAL A 25 -3.11 -11.59 -6.66
C VAL A 25 -4.33 -11.27 -7.52
N GLU A 26 -4.82 -10.04 -7.43
CA GLU A 26 -5.98 -9.56 -8.17
C GLU A 26 -5.78 -8.09 -8.55
N PHE A 27 -6.12 -7.73 -9.78
CA PHE A 27 -6.13 -6.35 -10.25
C PHE A 27 -7.40 -6.10 -11.05
N ALA A 28 -8.25 -5.23 -10.52
CA ALA A 28 -9.54 -4.88 -11.10
C ALA A 28 -9.68 -3.35 -11.14
N PRO A 29 -8.96 -2.67 -12.06
CA PRO A 29 -9.08 -1.23 -12.23
C PRO A 29 -10.43 -0.85 -12.85
N ALA A 30 -10.82 0.42 -12.73
CA ALA A 30 -11.95 0.93 -13.50
C ALA A 30 -11.64 0.86 -15.02
N ASP A 31 -12.65 0.52 -15.83
CA ASP A 31 -12.52 0.17 -17.27
C ASP A 31 -11.68 1.16 -18.11
N GLU A 32 -11.64 2.44 -17.73
CA GLU A 32 -10.99 3.51 -18.48
C GLU A 32 -9.66 3.98 -17.85
N SER A 33 -9.26 3.43 -16.69
CA SER A 33 -7.97 3.68 -16.06
C SER A 33 -6.87 2.82 -16.68
N ASN A 34 -5.71 3.40 -17.00
CA ASN A 34 -4.58 2.67 -17.58
C ASN A 34 -3.18 3.22 -17.26
N PHE A 35 -3.07 4.25 -16.42
CA PHE A 35 -1.78 4.86 -16.13
C PHE A 35 -0.79 3.83 -15.55
N ASN A 36 0.34 3.63 -16.25
CA ASN A 36 1.42 2.69 -15.92
C ASN A 36 1.01 1.22 -15.74
N HIS A 37 -0.16 0.78 -16.21
CA HIS A 37 -0.54 -0.64 -16.11
C HIS A 37 0.42 -1.57 -16.89
N ASP A 38 1.09 -1.06 -17.92
CA ASP A 38 2.13 -1.77 -18.68
C ASP A 38 3.44 -1.99 -17.90
N ARG A 39 3.58 -1.33 -16.75
CA ARG A 39 4.73 -1.45 -15.83
C ARG A 39 4.46 -2.39 -14.66
N LEU A 40 3.24 -2.91 -14.53
CA LEU A 40 2.91 -3.91 -13.51
C LEU A 40 3.63 -5.25 -13.78
N PRO A 41 4.02 -5.97 -12.71
CA PRO A 41 3.76 -5.65 -11.31
C PRO A 41 4.85 -4.78 -10.67
N ALA A 42 5.99 -4.56 -11.34
CA ALA A 42 7.20 -3.99 -10.75
C ALA A 42 7.02 -2.58 -10.15
N VAL A 43 6.03 -1.82 -10.63
CA VAL A 43 5.70 -0.48 -10.13
C VAL A 43 5.12 -0.47 -8.71
N VAL A 44 4.55 -1.58 -8.21
CA VAL A 44 3.90 -1.64 -6.86
C VAL A 44 4.51 -2.63 -5.88
N LEU A 45 5.51 -3.42 -6.32
CA LEU A 45 6.11 -4.51 -5.53
C LEU A 45 7.49 -4.13 -4.95
N GLY A 46 7.70 -2.86 -4.62
CA GLY A 46 8.99 -2.39 -4.11
C GLY A 46 8.85 -1.15 -3.25
N ALA A 47 9.99 -0.57 -2.87
CA ALA A 47 10.03 0.70 -2.19
C ALA A 47 9.38 1.82 -3.04
N PRO A 48 8.83 2.88 -2.41
CA PRO A 48 8.25 4.01 -3.14
C PRO A 48 9.17 4.50 -4.25
N GLY A 49 8.69 4.42 -5.49
CA GLY A 49 9.40 4.83 -6.70
C GLY A 49 9.19 6.31 -7.02
N GLY A 50 8.17 6.91 -6.42
CA GLY A 50 7.88 8.33 -6.42
C GLY A 50 6.66 8.71 -7.25
N LEU A 51 6.41 10.03 -7.37
CA LEU A 51 5.12 10.60 -7.76
C LEU A 51 4.49 10.08 -9.07
N TYR A 52 5.29 9.60 -10.02
CA TYR A 52 4.82 9.05 -11.29
C TYR A 52 5.11 7.56 -11.44
N ASP A 53 5.68 6.93 -10.41
CA ASP A 53 5.96 5.51 -10.36
C ASP A 53 4.84 4.77 -9.65
N VAL A 54 3.63 4.98 -10.15
CA VAL A 54 2.38 4.49 -9.56
C VAL A 54 1.54 3.73 -10.56
N ALA A 55 0.61 2.92 -10.10
CA ALA A 55 -0.45 2.35 -10.93
C ALA A 55 -1.83 2.87 -10.49
N SER A 56 -2.50 3.61 -11.37
CA SER A 56 -3.85 4.13 -11.08
C SER A 56 -4.89 3.02 -11.03
N LEU A 57 -5.67 2.97 -9.96
CA LEU A 57 -6.78 2.03 -9.85
C LEU A 57 -8.00 2.48 -10.67
N GLY A 58 -8.17 3.78 -10.92
CA GLY A 58 -9.45 4.29 -11.40
C GLY A 58 -10.47 4.38 -10.26
N CYS A 59 -11.46 5.27 -10.41
CA CYS A 59 -12.50 5.37 -9.39
C CYS A 59 -13.24 4.05 -9.19
N GLU A 60 -13.35 3.62 -7.93
CA GLU A 60 -13.90 2.31 -7.51
C GLU A 60 -13.08 1.07 -7.93
N GLY A 61 -11.92 1.26 -8.57
CA GLY A 61 -10.99 0.18 -8.87
C GLY A 61 -10.36 -0.41 -7.62
N SER A 62 -9.77 -1.60 -7.76
CA SER A 62 -9.14 -2.30 -6.64
C SER A 62 -7.95 -3.15 -7.05
N ILE A 63 -7.06 -3.39 -6.08
CA ILE A 63 -5.91 -4.29 -6.20
C ILE A 63 -5.78 -5.11 -4.92
N VAL A 64 -5.38 -6.37 -5.08
CA VAL A 64 -4.99 -7.27 -3.99
C VAL A 64 -3.53 -7.65 -4.16
N LEU A 65 -2.75 -7.39 -3.12
CA LEU A 65 -1.33 -7.68 -3.02
C LEU A 65 -1.10 -8.77 -1.98
N GLU A 66 -0.05 -9.56 -2.17
CA GLU A 66 0.39 -10.63 -1.28
C GLU A 66 1.81 -10.34 -0.78
N PHE A 67 2.07 -10.69 0.48
CA PHE A 67 3.37 -10.69 1.13
C PHE A 67 3.78 -12.14 1.41
N ASP A 68 5.00 -12.49 1.02
CA ASP A 68 5.65 -13.74 1.40
C ASP A 68 5.86 -13.80 2.92
N ALA A 69 6.10 -15.01 3.44
CA ALA A 69 6.31 -15.20 4.87
C ALA A 69 7.48 -14.33 5.38
N PRO A 70 7.32 -13.60 6.51
CA PRO A 70 6.27 -13.80 7.52
C PRO A 70 4.97 -13.03 7.26
N GLY A 71 4.82 -12.27 6.18
CA GLY A 71 3.69 -11.36 5.97
C GLY A 71 3.77 -10.12 6.85
N ILE A 72 2.62 -9.52 7.12
CA ILE A 72 2.48 -8.38 8.04
C ILE A 72 2.08 -8.92 9.41
N VAL A 73 2.82 -8.56 10.45
CA VAL A 73 2.66 -9.11 11.81
C VAL A 73 2.26 -7.98 12.75
N ASP A 74 1.27 -8.24 13.60
CA ASP A 74 0.76 -7.29 14.61
C ASP A 74 1.84 -7.02 15.67
N GLY A 75 2.29 -5.76 15.71
CA GLY A 75 3.28 -5.23 16.61
C GLY A 75 2.79 -3.95 17.31
N PRO A 76 3.67 -3.28 18.09
CA PRO A 76 3.30 -2.01 18.70
C PRO A 76 3.15 -0.89 17.66
N GLY A 77 1.91 -0.47 17.38
CA GLY A 77 1.62 0.71 16.57
C GLY A 77 1.36 0.37 15.11
N VAL A 78 1.85 1.20 14.18
CA VAL A 78 1.64 0.96 12.74
C VAL A 78 2.40 -0.28 12.30
N ASP A 79 1.71 -1.21 11.65
CA ASP A 79 2.26 -2.46 11.09
C ASP A 79 2.29 -2.42 9.55
N LEU A 80 1.56 -1.48 8.93
CA LEU A 80 1.38 -1.38 7.49
C LEU A 80 1.36 0.09 7.08
N ILE A 81 2.12 0.45 6.04
CA ILE A 81 2.06 1.78 5.42
C ILE A 81 1.67 1.60 3.96
N VAL A 82 0.68 2.37 3.51
CA VAL A 82 0.27 2.44 2.11
C VAL A 82 0.75 3.77 1.52
N PHE A 83 1.53 3.66 0.45
CA PHE A 83 2.05 4.79 -0.31
C PHE A 83 1.24 4.98 -1.58
N GLU A 84 0.64 6.15 -1.66
CA GLU A 84 -0.02 6.69 -2.83
C GLU A 84 0.90 7.80 -3.41
N ASN A 85 0.52 8.49 -4.48
CA ASN A 85 1.25 9.68 -4.94
C ASN A 85 0.62 11.02 -4.56
N PRO A 86 0.15 11.30 -3.32
CA PRO A 86 -0.59 12.53 -3.13
C PRO A 86 0.39 13.68 -3.23
N PHE A 87 0.29 14.43 -4.33
CA PHE A 87 1.21 15.52 -4.66
C PHE A 87 1.22 16.55 -3.53
N THR A 88 0.06 16.74 -2.90
CA THR A 88 -0.16 17.48 -1.67
C THR A 88 -1.41 16.94 -0.97
N GLU A 89 -1.60 17.27 0.31
CA GLU A 89 -2.84 16.99 1.07
C GLU A 89 -4.09 17.67 0.46
N GLN A 90 -3.96 18.50 -0.57
CA GLN A 90 -5.10 19.18 -1.21
C GLN A 90 -5.75 18.34 -2.32
N PHE A 91 -5.11 17.25 -2.73
CA PHE A 91 -5.58 16.38 -3.80
C PHE A 91 -5.58 14.91 -3.35
N PRO A 92 -6.32 14.56 -2.29
CA PRO A 92 -6.38 13.19 -1.82
C PRO A 92 -7.18 12.31 -2.79
N GLU A 93 -6.71 11.08 -2.95
CA GLU A 93 -7.40 10.02 -3.69
C GLU A 93 -7.61 8.86 -2.73
N PRO A 94 -8.64 8.93 -1.86
CA PRO A 94 -8.74 8.05 -0.70
C PRO A 94 -8.93 6.58 -1.09
N GLY A 95 -8.22 5.69 -0.41
CA GLY A 95 -8.32 4.24 -0.54
C GLY A 95 -8.80 3.58 0.75
N GLU A 96 -9.79 2.70 0.64
CA GLU A 96 -10.14 1.77 1.72
C GLU A 96 -9.14 0.62 1.74
N VAL A 97 -8.59 0.34 2.93
CA VAL A 97 -7.62 -0.74 3.16
C VAL A 97 -8.30 -1.88 3.88
N SER A 98 -8.06 -3.10 3.42
CA SER A 98 -8.47 -4.32 4.12
C SER A 98 -7.38 -5.38 4.04
N VAL A 99 -7.34 -6.26 5.03
CA VAL A 99 -6.30 -7.28 5.16
C VAL A 99 -6.91 -8.68 5.31
N SER A 100 -6.13 -9.71 4.98
CA SER A 100 -6.54 -11.10 5.08
C SER A 100 -5.35 -12.03 5.31
N ASP A 101 -5.55 -13.14 6.02
CA ASP A 101 -4.57 -14.23 6.16
C ASP A 101 -4.80 -15.38 5.17
N ASP A 102 -5.97 -15.44 4.51
CA ASP A 102 -6.37 -16.56 3.63
C ASP A 102 -6.88 -16.13 2.24
N GLY A 103 -6.95 -14.82 1.98
CA GLY A 103 -7.48 -14.22 0.75
C GLY A 103 -9.01 -14.29 0.62
N ILE A 104 -9.71 -14.87 1.60
CA ILE A 104 -11.15 -15.16 1.57
C ILE A 104 -11.90 -14.31 2.61
N ASN A 105 -11.40 -14.27 3.85
CA ASN A 105 -11.95 -13.47 4.94
C ASN A 105 -11.19 -12.16 5.03
N TRP A 106 -11.91 -11.04 5.05
CA TRP A 106 -11.32 -9.70 4.98
C TRP A 106 -11.71 -8.87 6.18
N TRP A 107 -10.72 -8.25 6.83
CA TRP A 107 -10.91 -7.28 7.89
C TRP A 107 -10.61 -5.89 7.34
N VAL A 108 -11.61 -5.01 7.41
CA VAL A 108 -11.58 -3.69 6.77
C VAL A 108 -11.27 -2.62 7.80
N PHE A 109 -10.26 -1.81 7.53
CA PHE A 109 -9.99 -0.62 8.33
C PHE A 109 -11.10 0.42 8.13
N PRO A 110 -11.60 1.06 9.19
CA PRO A 110 -12.58 2.13 9.04
C PRO A 110 -12.01 3.28 8.20
N CYS A 111 -12.62 3.53 7.04
CA CYS A 111 -12.28 4.65 6.16
C CYS A 111 -13.53 5.50 5.92
N ASP A 112 -13.46 6.79 6.30
CA ASP A 112 -14.41 7.83 5.91
C ASP A 112 -13.78 8.67 4.80
N PRO A 113 -14.11 8.40 3.52
CA PRO A 113 -13.49 9.10 2.40
C PRO A 113 -13.98 10.55 2.26
N VAL A 114 -15.10 10.92 2.88
CA VAL A 114 -15.59 12.31 2.87
C VAL A 114 -14.80 13.15 3.89
N ALA A 115 -14.58 12.60 5.08
CA ALA A 115 -13.79 13.25 6.12
C ALA A 115 -12.27 13.02 5.97
N LEU A 116 -11.86 12.11 5.08
CA LEU A 116 -10.47 11.64 4.88
C LEU A 116 -9.86 11.05 6.16
N VAL A 117 -10.67 10.32 6.94
CA VAL A 117 -10.23 9.73 8.21
C VAL A 117 -10.09 8.22 8.04
N GLY A 118 -8.89 7.70 8.30
CA GLY A 118 -8.61 6.26 8.27
C GLY A 118 -8.53 5.64 6.87
N CYS A 119 -8.40 6.47 5.83
CA CYS A 119 -8.16 6.03 4.46
C CYS A 119 -6.67 6.16 4.12
N ALA A 120 -6.21 5.37 3.16
CA ALA A 120 -4.95 5.66 2.48
C ALA A 120 -5.13 6.78 1.44
N GLY A 121 -4.05 7.30 0.86
CA GLY A 121 -4.12 8.30 -0.21
C GLY A 121 -4.38 9.73 0.28
N VAL A 122 -4.01 10.02 1.54
CA VAL A 122 -4.19 11.33 2.17
C VAL A 122 -2.86 11.99 2.47
N THR A 123 -1.90 11.22 3.02
CA THR A 123 -0.62 11.74 3.49
C THR A 123 0.45 11.63 2.38
N PRO A 124 1.14 12.73 2.01
CA PRO A 124 2.21 12.70 1.01
C PRO A 124 3.29 11.65 1.30
N THR A 125 3.72 10.94 0.26
CA THR A 125 4.85 10.03 0.33
C THR A 125 6.17 10.81 0.43
N LEU A 126 6.94 10.56 1.50
CA LEU A 126 8.20 11.27 1.78
C LEU A 126 9.44 10.37 1.60
N ALA A 127 9.29 9.05 1.74
CA ALA A 127 10.33 8.04 1.52
C ALA A 127 10.70 7.84 0.03
N LEU A 128 10.82 8.95 -0.71
CA LEU A 128 11.13 8.97 -2.14
C LEU A 128 12.59 8.54 -2.40
N PRO A 129 12.92 8.07 -3.63
CA PRO A 129 14.28 7.71 -4.00
C PRO A 129 15.28 8.85 -3.72
N GLY A 130 16.31 8.55 -2.92
CA GLY A 130 17.36 9.51 -2.56
C GLY A 130 17.04 10.43 -1.36
N SER A 131 15.87 10.30 -0.74
CA SER A 131 15.51 11.03 0.49
C SER A 131 16.36 10.61 1.70
N GLY A 132 16.80 9.35 1.74
CA GLY A 132 17.45 8.74 2.90
C GLY A 132 16.49 8.44 4.05
N ILE A 133 15.17 8.55 3.81
CA ILE A 133 14.11 8.16 4.75
C ILE A 133 13.83 6.66 4.57
N ASP A 134 13.68 5.97 5.69
CA ASP A 134 13.29 4.56 5.71
C ASP A 134 11.78 4.43 5.40
N PRO A 135 11.37 3.72 4.34
CA PRO A 135 9.95 3.53 4.01
C PRO A 135 9.19 2.70 5.04
N THR A 136 9.83 2.07 6.03
CA THR A 136 9.14 1.39 7.14
C THR A 136 9.08 2.23 8.41
N ASP A 137 9.56 3.48 8.41
CA ASP A 137 9.44 4.37 9.58
C ASP A 137 8.13 5.16 9.54
N PRO A 138 7.09 4.77 10.30
CA PRO A 138 5.78 5.42 10.26
C PRO A 138 5.82 6.88 10.73
N ALA A 139 6.89 7.34 11.38
CA ALA A 139 7.03 8.73 11.80
C ALA A 139 7.65 9.63 10.71
N GLN A 140 8.29 9.06 9.68
CA GLN A 140 9.06 9.80 8.69
C GLN A 140 8.71 9.48 7.23
N ALA A 141 8.24 8.26 6.94
CA ALA A 141 8.05 7.77 5.59
C ALA A 141 6.99 8.55 4.78
N GLY A 142 6.06 9.22 5.46
CA GLY A 142 4.83 9.68 4.83
C GLY A 142 3.92 8.50 4.54
N GLY A 143 3.00 8.67 3.60
CA GLY A 143 1.95 7.68 3.37
C GLY A 143 1.05 7.50 4.59
N ASP A 144 0.11 6.57 4.49
CA ASP A 144 -0.90 6.37 5.53
C ASP A 144 -0.68 5.04 6.25
N GLY A 145 -0.57 5.11 7.58
CA GLY A 145 -0.26 3.97 8.45
C GLY A 145 -1.49 3.29 9.04
N PHE A 146 -1.42 1.96 9.16
CA PHE A 146 -2.47 1.08 9.66
C PHE A 146 -1.90 0.12 10.72
N ASP A 147 -2.61 -0.03 11.83
CA ASP A 147 -2.26 -0.84 13.00
C ASP A 147 -3.24 -2.03 13.07
N LEU A 148 -2.75 -3.26 12.92
CA LEU A 148 -3.58 -4.47 12.88
C LEU A 148 -4.38 -4.65 14.17
N SER A 149 -3.87 -4.20 15.32
CA SER A 149 -4.57 -4.28 16.60
C SER A 149 -5.86 -3.45 16.65
N ALA A 150 -6.05 -2.52 15.70
CA ALA A 150 -7.31 -1.78 15.53
C ALA A 150 -8.44 -2.64 14.95
N LEU A 151 -8.12 -3.79 14.34
CA LEU A 151 -9.09 -4.71 13.73
C LEU A 151 -9.49 -5.80 14.73
N ALA A 152 -10.67 -5.66 15.31
CA ALA A 152 -11.21 -6.69 16.20
C ALA A 152 -11.31 -8.05 15.48
N ASP A 153 -10.87 -9.10 16.18
CA ASP A 153 -10.88 -10.49 15.70
C ASP A 153 -10.03 -10.77 14.45
N ALA A 154 -9.18 -9.82 14.02
CA ALA A 154 -8.20 -10.07 12.97
C ALA A 154 -7.08 -11.01 13.47
N PRO A 155 -6.51 -11.84 12.58
CA PRO A 155 -5.29 -12.58 12.89
C PRO A 155 -4.14 -11.64 13.22
N ALA A 156 -3.27 -12.04 14.15
CA ALA A 156 -2.04 -11.29 14.47
C ALA A 156 -0.98 -11.31 13.35
N ARG A 157 -1.32 -11.93 12.21
CA ARG A 157 -0.49 -12.03 11.01
C ARG A 157 -1.39 -12.16 9.81
N VAL A 158 -1.17 -11.33 8.80
CA VAL A 158 -1.89 -11.32 7.53
C VAL A 158 -0.92 -11.40 6.36
N GLU A 159 -1.38 -11.92 5.23
CA GLU A 159 -0.56 -12.15 4.03
C GLU A 159 -1.06 -11.30 2.86
N PHE A 160 -2.31 -10.83 2.90
CA PHE A 160 -2.92 -10.11 1.81
C PHE A 160 -3.37 -8.72 2.24
N VAL A 161 -3.16 -7.75 1.37
CA VAL A 161 -3.68 -6.39 1.48
C VAL A 161 -4.52 -6.09 0.25
N ARG A 162 -5.72 -5.56 0.46
CA ARG A 162 -6.58 -5.06 -0.60
C ARG A 162 -6.76 -3.56 -0.43
N ILE A 163 -6.54 -2.84 -1.52
CA ILE A 163 -6.89 -1.43 -1.65
C ILE A 163 -8.07 -1.31 -2.58
N ARG A 164 -9.08 -0.55 -2.16
CA ARG A 164 -10.22 -0.16 -3.00
C ARG A 164 -10.31 1.35 -3.05
N ASP A 165 -10.31 1.91 -4.26
CA ASP A 165 -10.50 3.34 -4.45
C ASP A 165 -11.87 3.80 -3.91
N ARG A 166 -11.85 4.94 -3.23
CA ARG A 166 -13.02 5.66 -2.69
C ARG A 166 -13.06 7.12 -3.15
N SER A 167 -12.27 7.48 -4.16
CA SER A 167 -12.12 8.86 -4.64
C SER A 167 -13.43 9.47 -5.14
N ARG A 168 -14.31 8.65 -5.74
CA ARG A 168 -15.65 9.12 -6.16
C ARG A 168 -16.44 9.69 -4.98
N GLU A 169 -16.43 9.00 -3.85
CA GLU A 169 -17.22 9.39 -2.67
C GLU A 169 -16.71 10.69 -2.05
N HIS A 170 -15.41 10.95 -2.17
CA HIS A 170 -14.80 12.21 -1.75
C HIS A 170 -15.14 13.37 -2.71
N TRP A 171 -14.89 13.18 -4.01
CA TRP A 171 -14.90 14.26 -4.99
C TRP A 171 -16.27 14.56 -5.58
N GLU A 172 -17.16 13.59 -5.72
CA GLU A 172 -18.48 13.78 -6.34
C GLU A 172 -19.33 14.84 -5.59
N PRO A 173 -19.43 14.84 -4.25
CA PRO A 173 -20.15 15.87 -3.50
C PRO A 173 -19.55 17.28 -3.65
N LEU A 174 -18.25 17.37 -3.96
CA LEU A 174 -17.53 18.63 -4.18
C LEU A 174 -17.67 19.14 -5.62
N GLY A 175 -18.38 18.41 -6.49
CA GLY A 175 -18.54 18.71 -7.92
C GLY A 175 -17.41 18.18 -8.80
N GLY A 176 -16.56 17.30 -8.28
CA GLY A 176 -15.38 16.74 -8.93
C GLY A 176 -15.70 15.47 -9.73
N LEU A 177 -16.22 15.63 -10.96
CA LEU A 177 -16.22 14.54 -11.94
C LEU A 177 -14.88 14.41 -12.68
N SER A 178 -13.90 15.30 -12.44
CA SER A 178 -12.60 15.26 -13.12
C SER A 178 -11.64 14.19 -12.60
N TYR A 179 -11.73 13.80 -11.32
CA TYR A 179 -10.83 12.79 -10.73
C TYR A 179 -11.26 11.36 -11.09
N CYS A 180 -12.54 11.16 -11.39
CA CYS A 180 -13.06 9.91 -11.93
C CYS A 180 -13.15 9.88 -13.45
N ASP A 181 -12.82 10.99 -14.13
CA ASP A 181 -12.71 11.04 -15.58
C ASP A 181 -11.23 10.81 -15.93
N PRO A 182 -10.87 9.65 -16.50
CA PRO A 182 -9.49 9.34 -16.88
C PRO A 182 -8.96 10.19 -18.04
N GLY A 183 -9.68 11.23 -18.45
CA GLY A 183 -9.30 12.34 -19.33
C GLY A 183 -8.04 13.15 -18.93
N ASN A 184 -7.11 12.53 -18.22
CA ASN A 184 -5.77 12.99 -17.88
C ASN A 184 -4.76 11.83 -18.07
N GLN A 185 -4.54 11.38 -19.32
CA GLN A 185 -3.61 10.28 -19.66
C GLN A 185 -3.96 8.91 -19.07
N GLY A 186 -5.23 8.64 -18.76
CA GLY A 186 -5.64 7.37 -18.16
C GLY A 186 -5.41 7.27 -16.65
N ALA A 187 -5.05 8.39 -16.00
CA ALA A 187 -4.92 8.50 -14.55
C ALA A 187 -6.22 8.99 -13.92
N GLY A 188 -6.49 8.56 -12.69
CA GLY A 188 -7.61 8.99 -11.87
C GLY A 188 -7.95 7.97 -10.78
N GLY A 189 -8.38 8.47 -9.63
CA GLY A 189 -8.54 7.63 -8.44
C GLY A 189 -7.18 7.21 -7.87
N PHE A 190 -7.21 6.38 -6.84
CA PHE A 190 -6.03 5.97 -6.07
C PHE A 190 -4.86 5.54 -6.96
N ASP A 191 -3.74 6.21 -6.82
CA ASP A 191 -2.51 5.97 -7.55
C ASP A 191 -1.50 5.25 -6.66
N LEU A 192 -1.55 3.91 -6.66
CA LEU A 192 -0.71 3.11 -5.76
C LEU A 192 0.77 3.17 -6.20
N ASP A 193 1.65 3.64 -5.30
CA ASP A 193 3.11 3.62 -5.42
C ASP A 193 3.67 2.33 -4.80
N ALA A 194 3.40 2.11 -3.51
CA ALA A 194 3.96 0.98 -2.77
C ALA A 194 3.13 0.63 -1.54
N ILE A 195 3.38 -0.55 -0.97
CA ILE A 195 2.91 -0.92 0.38
C ILE A 195 4.09 -1.51 1.14
N ALA A 196 4.28 -1.08 2.39
CA ALA A 196 5.33 -1.59 3.26
C ALA A 196 4.76 -2.18 4.55
N SER A 197 5.26 -3.36 4.92
CA SER A 197 5.12 -3.92 6.26
C SER A 197 6.10 -3.26 7.22
N VAL A 198 5.66 -2.99 8.44
CA VAL A 198 6.45 -2.39 9.51
C VAL A 198 6.66 -3.45 10.59
N HIS A 199 7.92 -3.73 10.94
CA HIS A 199 8.33 -4.74 11.94
C HIS A 199 9.42 -4.21 12.87
#